data_AF-A0AB34I5R4-F1
#
_entry.id   AF-A0AB34I5R4-F1
#
_cell.length_a   1.000
_cell.length_b   1.000
_cell.length_c   1.000
_cell.angle_alpha   90.00
_cell.angle_beta   90.00
_cell.angle_gamma   90.00
#
_symmetry.space_group_name_H-M   'P 1'
#
loop_
_entity.id
_entity.type
_entity.pdbx_description
1 polymer ?
#
loop_
_entity_poly.entity_id
_entity_poly.type
_entity_poly.pdbx_seq_one_letter_code
_entity_poly.pdbx_strand_id
1 'polypeptide(L)'
;MVTQSGRPLLLASGRCGEQMADSLRSQEARLHINPANGLKRSPCTPDHAWPPALKILLINTKVPRSTKALVAGVRSRLLKFPEIVAPLLTSIDAISLECERVLGEMAAAPAPEHYLVLEELIDMNQHHLNALGVGHASLDRLCQVTMAHGLHSKLTGAGGGGCGITLLRPDLERPEVEAVKQALTSCGFDCWETSIGAPGVSVHAATSLDAPVRQALDGL
;
A
#
# COMPACT_ATOMS: atom_id res chain seq x y z
N MET A 1 -1.01 30.61 40.13
CA MET A 1 -0.83 29.15 39.99
C MET A 1 -2.15 28.55 39.55
N VAL A 2 -2.35 28.33 38.25
CA VAL A 2 -3.47 27.52 37.74
C VAL A 2 -2.84 26.43 36.91
N THR A 3 -2.84 25.22 37.45
CA THR A 3 -2.39 24.00 36.80
C THR A 3 -3.42 23.60 35.74
N GLN A 4 -3.11 23.80 34.46
CA GLN A 4 -3.89 23.19 33.38
C GLN A 4 -3.40 21.76 33.17
N SER A 5 -4.26 20.81 33.51
CA SER A 5 -4.10 19.40 33.21
C SER A 5 -4.32 19.18 31.71
N GLY A 6 -3.24 18.89 30.98
CA GLY A 6 -3.30 18.50 29.57
C GLY A 6 -4.05 17.18 29.42
N ARG A 7 -5.23 17.22 28.78
CA ARG A 7 -5.92 16.01 28.33
C ARG A 7 -5.17 15.45 27.10
N PRO A 8 -4.80 14.17 27.07
CA PRO A 8 -4.25 13.56 25.87
C PRO A 8 -5.34 13.51 24.78
N LEU A 9 -5.02 14.05 23.61
CA LEU A 9 -5.88 13.98 22.43
C LEU A 9 -5.78 12.56 21.84
N LEU A 10 -6.88 11.80 21.90
CA LEU A 10 -6.92 10.44 21.36
C LEU A 10 -7.32 10.51 19.87
N LEU A 11 -6.32 10.57 18.98
CA LEU A 11 -6.56 10.44 17.53
C LEU A 11 -6.72 8.96 17.18
N ALA A 12 -7.97 8.51 17.05
CA ALA A 12 -8.28 7.16 16.59
C ALA A 12 -8.09 7.06 15.08
N SER A 13 -7.00 6.44 14.64
CA SER A 13 -6.88 5.89 13.28
C SER A 13 -6.70 4.37 13.35
N GLY A 14 -7.38 3.65 12.47
CA GLY A 14 -7.58 2.20 12.54
C GLY A 14 -6.29 1.38 12.50
N ARG A 15 -6.32 0.21 13.16
CA ARG A 15 -5.19 -0.74 13.28
C ARG A 15 -4.78 -1.26 11.90
N CYS A 16 -3.48 -1.20 11.58
CA CYS A 16 -2.97 -1.45 10.23
C CYS A 16 -1.58 -2.12 10.30
N GLY A 17 -1.53 -3.32 10.88
CA GLY A 17 -0.28 -4.08 11.04
C GLY A 17 0.18 -4.85 9.79
N GLU A 18 -0.61 -4.85 8.72
CA GLU A 18 -0.36 -5.68 7.53
C GLU A 18 -0.32 -4.87 6.23
N GLN A 19 -0.33 -3.53 6.23
CA GLN A 19 -0.60 -2.65 5.06
C GLN A 19 -0.06 -3.02 3.67
N MET A 20 1.15 -3.58 3.52
CA MET A 20 1.66 -4.03 2.22
C MET A 20 0.98 -5.35 1.84
N ALA A 21 1.08 -6.37 2.70
CA ALA A 21 0.38 -7.64 2.54
C ALA A 21 -1.15 -7.46 2.50
N ASP A 22 -1.72 -6.52 3.26
CA ASP A 22 -3.11 -6.08 3.22
C ASP A 22 -3.43 -5.27 1.97
N SER A 23 -2.51 -4.49 1.40
CA SER A 23 -2.75 -3.87 0.08
C SER A 23 -2.86 -4.93 -1.01
N LEU A 24 -2.07 -6.01 -0.89
CA LEU A 24 -2.13 -7.19 -1.77
C LEU A 24 -3.40 -8.04 -1.46
N ARG A 25 -3.70 -8.34 -0.19
CA ARG A 25 -4.84 -9.15 0.29
C ARG A 25 -6.20 -8.42 0.22
N SER A 26 -6.25 -7.10 0.38
CA SER A 26 -7.48 -6.28 0.27
C SER A 26 -8.06 -6.30 -1.15
N GLN A 27 -7.22 -6.60 -2.14
CA GLN A 27 -7.65 -6.84 -3.53
C GLN A 27 -8.40 -8.17 -3.68
N GLU A 28 -8.15 -9.15 -2.80
CA GLU A 28 -8.76 -10.48 -2.80
C GLU A 28 -9.97 -10.59 -1.85
N ALA A 29 -9.95 -9.87 -0.73
CA ALA A 29 -10.95 -9.96 0.35
C ALA A 29 -12.37 -9.51 -0.06
N ARG A 30 -12.56 -8.97 -1.27
CA ARG A 30 -13.89 -8.61 -1.81
C ARG A 30 -14.41 -9.55 -2.90
N LEU A 31 -13.65 -10.58 -3.28
CA LEU A 31 -14.02 -11.53 -4.34
C LEU A 31 -14.42 -12.91 -3.82
N HIS A 32 -14.22 -13.18 -2.53
CA HIS A 32 -14.71 -14.38 -1.87
C HIS A 32 -16.22 -14.28 -1.57
N ILE A 33 -17.06 -14.70 -2.53
CA ILE A 33 -18.40 -15.20 -2.21
C ILE A 33 -18.26 -16.69 -1.91
N ASN A 34 -17.90 -17.01 -0.67
CA ASN A 34 -18.12 -18.35 -0.12
C ASN A 34 -18.66 -18.19 1.31
N PRO A 35 -19.95 -18.47 1.56
CA PRO A 35 -20.55 -18.30 2.89
C PRO A 35 -20.11 -19.35 3.91
N ALA A 36 -19.19 -20.26 3.58
CA ALA A 36 -18.83 -21.41 4.41
C ALA A 36 -17.45 -21.34 5.10
N ASN A 37 -16.60 -20.35 4.80
CA ASN A 37 -15.31 -20.19 5.49
C ASN A 37 -15.15 -18.76 5.97
N GLY A 38 -15.39 -18.55 7.26
CA GLY A 38 -15.04 -17.30 7.92
C GLY A 38 -13.54 -17.02 7.75
N LEU A 39 -13.21 -15.75 7.53
CA LEU A 39 -11.84 -15.25 7.53
C LEU A 39 -11.17 -15.70 8.84
N LYS A 40 -10.35 -16.76 8.80
CA LYS A 40 -9.53 -17.15 9.94
C LYS A 40 -8.49 -16.05 10.13
N ARG A 41 -8.79 -15.13 11.04
CA ARG A 41 -7.83 -14.14 11.51
C ARG A 41 -6.70 -14.89 12.19
N SER A 42 -5.49 -14.75 11.67
CA SER A 42 -4.29 -15.20 12.37
C SER A 42 -4.27 -14.54 13.76
N PRO A 43 -4.09 -15.30 14.85
CA PRO A 43 -3.95 -14.71 16.17
C PRO A 43 -2.69 -13.82 16.18
N CYS A 44 -2.81 -12.60 16.70
CA CYS A 44 -1.64 -11.79 17.03
C CYS A 44 -0.92 -12.48 18.19
N THR A 45 0.05 -13.34 17.89
CA THR A 45 0.97 -13.90 18.89
C THR A 45 2.10 -12.90 19.15
N PRO A 46 2.60 -12.81 20.39
CA PRO A 46 3.66 -11.87 20.77
C PRO A 46 5.04 -12.19 20.16
N ASP A 47 5.17 -13.29 19.40
CA ASP A 47 6.43 -13.77 18.82
C ASP A 47 6.66 -13.33 17.37
N HIS A 48 5.74 -12.56 16.76
CA HIS A 48 5.95 -12.06 15.40
C HIS A 48 6.83 -10.80 15.43
N ALA A 49 8.04 -10.92 14.86
CA ALA A 49 8.90 -9.79 14.57
C ALA A 49 8.11 -8.76 13.74
N TRP A 50 8.12 -7.50 14.18
CA TRP A 50 7.44 -6.42 13.46
C TRP A 50 8.05 -6.29 12.05
N PRO A 51 7.24 -6.22 10.98
CA PRO A 51 7.77 -6.11 9.62
C PRO A 51 8.61 -4.84 9.47
N PRO A 52 9.65 -4.85 8.62
CA PRO A 52 10.50 -3.69 8.43
C PRO A 52 9.70 -2.50 7.92
N ALA A 53 10.06 -1.30 8.38
CA ALA A 53 9.52 -0.07 7.80
C ALA A 53 10.09 0.11 6.39
N LEU A 54 9.21 0.21 5.39
CA LEU A 54 9.60 0.40 3.99
C LEU A 54 9.29 1.83 3.56
N LYS A 55 10.25 2.50 2.92
CA LYS A 55 10.01 3.82 2.31
C LYS A 55 9.28 3.65 0.99
N ILE A 56 8.29 4.51 0.76
CA ILE A 56 7.50 4.51 -0.46
C ILE A 56 7.20 5.93 -0.94
N LEU A 57 6.84 6.04 -2.21
CA LEU A 57 5.97 7.13 -2.67
C LEU A 57 4.52 6.64 -2.66
N LEU A 58 3.63 7.45 -2.09
CA LEU A 58 2.19 7.33 -2.25
C LEU A 58 1.75 8.37 -3.29
N ILE A 59 1.13 7.90 -4.37
CA ILE A 59 0.74 8.75 -5.50
C ILE A 59 -0.77 8.69 -5.64
N ASN A 60 -1.45 9.83 -5.58
CA ASN A 60 -2.86 9.96 -5.92
C ASN A 60 -3.00 10.47 -7.35
N THR A 61 -3.56 9.65 -8.23
CA THR A 61 -3.82 10.02 -9.63
C THR A 61 -4.95 11.04 -9.79
N LYS A 62 -5.74 11.29 -8.72
CA LYS A 62 -6.91 12.17 -8.68
C LYS A 62 -8.04 11.76 -9.64
N VAL A 63 -7.93 10.59 -10.25
CA VAL A 63 -8.98 10.01 -11.08
C VAL A 63 -10.06 9.41 -10.18
N PRO A 64 -11.31 9.86 -10.29
CA PRO A 64 -12.43 9.33 -9.52
C PRO A 64 -12.77 7.91 -9.97
N ARG A 65 -13.31 7.10 -9.06
CA ARG A 65 -13.59 5.69 -9.31
C ARG A 65 -14.76 5.19 -8.48
N SER A 66 -15.35 4.07 -8.91
CA SER A 66 -16.35 3.34 -8.15
C SER A 66 -15.82 1.96 -7.75
N THR A 67 -15.43 1.82 -6.47
CA THR A 67 -14.99 0.54 -5.91
C THR A 67 -16.04 -0.56 -6.12
N LYS A 68 -17.33 -0.24 -6.00
CA LYS A 68 -18.42 -1.19 -6.23
C LYS A 68 -18.43 -1.69 -7.68
N ALA A 69 -18.26 -0.80 -8.65
CA ALA A 69 -18.25 -1.16 -10.06
C ALA A 69 -17.03 -2.03 -10.41
N LEU A 70 -15.85 -1.68 -9.89
CA LEU A 70 -14.62 -2.44 -10.12
C LEU A 70 -14.71 -3.86 -9.55
N VAL A 71 -15.16 -4.01 -8.30
CA VAL A 71 -15.38 -5.32 -7.68
C VAL A 71 -16.43 -6.13 -8.45
N ALA A 72 -17.51 -5.51 -8.90
CA ALA A 72 -18.52 -6.18 -9.73
C ALA A 72 -17.94 -6.62 -11.10
N GLY A 73 -17.07 -5.81 -11.70
CA GLY A 73 -16.36 -6.12 -12.93
C GLY A 73 -15.45 -7.34 -12.80
N VAL A 74 -14.67 -7.42 -11.71
CA VAL A 74 -13.82 -8.60 -11.47
C VAL A 74 -14.67 -9.84 -11.21
N ARG A 75 -15.75 -9.75 -10.42
CA ARG A 75 -16.70 -10.86 -10.25
C ARG A 75 -17.29 -11.33 -11.58
N SER A 76 -17.72 -10.40 -12.42
CA SER A 76 -18.27 -10.73 -13.75
C SER A 76 -17.22 -11.41 -14.63
N ARG A 77 -15.97 -10.96 -14.60
CA ARG A 77 -14.85 -11.57 -15.33
C ARG A 77 -14.55 -12.98 -14.85
N LEU A 78 -14.53 -13.21 -13.53
CA LEU A 78 -14.35 -14.53 -12.93
C LEU A 78 -15.46 -15.50 -13.39
N LEU A 79 -16.72 -15.08 -13.36
CA LEU A 79 -17.83 -15.92 -13.82
C LEU A 79 -17.78 -16.18 -15.33
N LYS A 80 -17.25 -15.25 -16.12
CA LYS A 80 -17.14 -15.37 -17.57
C LYS A 80 -15.98 -16.28 -18.00
N PHE A 81 -14.86 -16.23 -17.29
CA PHE A 81 -13.63 -16.95 -17.63
C PHE A 81 -13.02 -17.64 -16.40
N PRO A 82 -13.73 -18.60 -15.77
CA PRO A 82 -13.33 -19.16 -14.48
C PRO A 82 -11.97 -19.86 -14.52
N GLU A 83 -11.69 -20.62 -15.57
CA GLU A 83 -10.43 -21.37 -15.73
C GLU A 83 -9.20 -20.47 -15.93
N ILE A 84 -9.40 -19.21 -16.31
CA ILE A 84 -8.33 -18.22 -16.48
C ILE A 84 -8.19 -17.37 -15.23
N VAL A 85 -9.31 -16.88 -14.70
CA VAL A 85 -9.30 -15.91 -13.61
C VAL A 85 -9.07 -16.56 -12.25
N ALA A 86 -9.55 -17.80 -12.03
CA ALA A 86 -9.29 -18.47 -10.74
C ALA A 86 -7.79 -18.73 -10.52
N PRO A 87 -7.02 -19.29 -11.48
CA PRO A 87 -5.56 -19.40 -11.32
C PRO A 87 -4.87 -18.04 -11.19
N LEU A 88 -5.37 -17.00 -11.87
CA LEU A 88 -4.83 -15.65 -11.74
C LEU A 88 -4.99 -15.12 -10.30
N LEU A 89 -6.14 -15.37 -9.65
CA LEU A 89 -6.33 -15.03 -8.24
C LEU A 89 -5.42 -15.87 -7.33
N THR A 90 -5.25 -17.16 -7.61
CA THR A 90 -4.28 -18.01 -6.87
C THR A 90 -2.84 -17.48 -7.00
N SER A 91 -2.47 -16.91 -8.14
CA SER A 91 -1.15 -16.28 -8.33
C SER A 91 -0.99 -15.02 -7.47
N ILE A 92 -2.05 -14.22 -7.31
CA ILE A 92 -2.03 -13.03 -6.42
C ILE A 92 -1.90 -13.42 -4.95
N ASP A 93 -2.58 -14.49 -4.54
CA ASP A 93 -2.44 -15.07 -3.19
C ASP A 93 -1.00 -15.54 -2.95
N ALA A 94 -0.41 -16.26 -3.91
CA ALA A 94 0.98 -16.71 -3.83
C ALA A 94 1.98 -15.54 -3.73
N ILE A 95 1.75 -14.45 -4.47
CA ILE A 95 2.56 -13.21 -4.35
C ILE A 95 2.47 -12.64 -2.93
N SER A 96 1.28 -12.67 -2.32
CA SER A 96 1.07 -12.14 -0.97
C SER A 96 1.79 -12.99 0.08
N LEU A 97 1.73 -14.32 -0.04
CA LEU A 97 2.44 -15.25 0.83
C LEU A 97 3.96 -15.11 0.71
N GLU A 98 4.47 -14.94 -0.52
CA GLU A 98 5.89 -14.74 -0.75
C GLU A 98 6.37 -13.39 -0.21
N CYS A 99 5.58 -12.33 -0.39
CA CYS A 99 5.85 -11.02 0.21
C CYS A 99 5.93 -11.11 1.74
N GLU A 100 4.98 -11.81 2.38
CA GLU A 100 4.99 -12.02 3.83
C GLU A 100 6.27 -12.76 4.30
N ARG A 101 6.67 -13.82 3.59
CA ARG A 101 7.91 -14.56 3.87
C ARG A 101 9.13 -13.64 3.79
N VAL A 102 9.26 -12.88 2.70
CA VAL A 102 10.38 -11.96 2.47
C VAL A 102 10.43 -10.86 3.53
N LEU A 103 9.29 -10.27 3.89
CA LEU A 103 9.23 -9.25 4.95
C LEU A 103 9.64 -9.81 6.32
N GLY A 104 9.30 -11.07 6.61
CA GLY A 104 9.75 -11.76 7.82
C GLY A 104 11.28 -11.94 7.86
N GLU A 105 11.88 -12.31 6.73
CA GLU A 105 13.34 -12.45 6.60
C GLU A 105 14.05 -11.10 6.74
N MET A 106 13.52 -10.06 6.10
CA MET A 106 14.01 -8.70 6.23
C MET A 106 13.95 -8.16 7.66
N ALA A 107 12.94 -8.55 8.45
CA ALA A 107 12.84 -8.12 9.85
C ALA A 107 14.01 -8.65 10.70
N ALA A 108 14.55 -9.82 10.34
CA ALA A 108 15.72 -10.40 11.00
C ALA A 108 17.03 -9.80 10.47
N ALA A 109 17.17 -9.67 9.15
CA ALA A 109 18.37 -9.12 8.50
C ALA A 109 18.01 -8.48 7.14
N PRO A 110 17.79 -7.16 7.09
CA PRO A 110 17.53 -6.46 5.83
C PRO A 110 18.74 -6.57 4.89
N ALA A 111 18.50 -6.97 3.65
CA ALA A 111 19.53 -7.07 2.62
C ALA A 111 19.00 -6.55 1.28
N PRO A 112 19.86 -5.98 0.39
CA PRO A 112 19.45 -5.44 -0.90
C PRO A 112 18.69 -6.43 -1.78
N GLU A 113 19.01 -7.72 -1.69
CA GLU A 113 18.38 -8.79 -2.47
C GLU A 113 16.89 -8.92 -2.16
N HIS A 114 16.47 -8.65 -0.93
CA HIS A 114 15.05 -8.66 -0.57
C HIS A 114 14.27 -7.56 -1.28
N TYR A 115 14.89 -6.38 -1.49
CA TYR A 115 14.23 -5.30 -2.23
C TYR A 115 13.99 -5.69 -3.69
N LEU A 116 14.95 -6.37 -4.33
CA LEU A 116 14.78 -6.88 -5.70
C LEU A 116 13.58 -7.84 -5.80
N VAL A 117 13.44 -8.75 -4.83
CA VAL A 117 12.28 -9.65 -4.78
C VAL A 117 10.98 -8.86 -4.59
N LEU A 118 10.94 -7.88 -3.68
CA LEU A 118 9.75 -7.05 -3.49
C LEU A 118 9.37 -6.26 -4.77
N GLU A 119 10.36 -5.75 -5.51
CA GLU A 119 10.17 -5.07 -6.79
C GLU A 119 9.53 -5.99 -7.84
N GLU A 120 10.04 -7.22 -7.97
CA GLU A 120 9.45 -8.24 -8.87
C GLU A 120 8.01 -8.61 -8.47
N LEU A 121 7.75 -8.79 -7.16
CA LEU A 121 6.41 -9.08 -6.65
C LEU A 121 5.43 -7.92 -6.91
N ILE A 122 5.89 -6.67 -6.81
CA ILE A 122 5.11 -5.47 -7.12
C ILE A 122 4.71 -5.45 -8.59
N ASP A 123 5.66 -5.70 -9.50
CA ASP A 123 5.43 -5.70 -10.94
C ASP A 123 4.48 -6.82 -11.36
N MET A 124 4.73 -8.05 -10.90
CA MET A 124 3.86 -9.20 -11.19
C MET A 124 2.43 -8.93 -10.73
N ASN A 125 2.24 -8.40 -9.52
CA ASN A 125 0.90 -8.10 -9.02
C ASN A 125 0.25 -6.96 -9.82
N GLN A 126 0.99 -5.91 -10.18
CA GLN A 126 0.45 -4.84 -11.03
C GLN A 126 -0.07 -5.40 -12.38
N HIS A 127 0.67 -6.29 -13.01
CA HIS A 127 0.22 -6.94 -14.24
C HIS A 127 -0.99 -7.84 -14.02
N HIS A 128 -1.04 -8.60 -12.93
CA HIS A 128 -2.22 -9.42 -12.59
C HIS A 128 -3.47 -8.56 -12.36
N LEU A 129 -3.34 -7.42 -11.68
CA LEU A 129 -4.45 -6.48 -11.46
C LEU A 129 -4.93 -5.83 -12.77
N ASN A 130 -4.01 -5.52 -13.68
CA ASN A 130 -4.36 -5.09 -15.02
C ASN A 130 -5.12 -6.20 -15.78
N ALA A 131 -4.68 -7.47 -15.67
CA ALA A 131 -5.36 -8.63 -16.25
C ALA A 131 -6.74 -8.90 -15.63
N LEU A 132 -6.97 -8.54 -14.36
CA LEU A 132 -8.30 -8.54 -13.73
C LEU A 132 -9.20 -7.40 -14.22
N GLY A 133 -8.64 -6.40 -14.91
CA GLY A 133 -9.38 -5.28 -15.49
C GLY A 133 -9.63 -4.15 -14.50
N VAL A 134 -8.86 -4.09 -13.41
CA VAL A 134 -8.90 -2.97 -12.45
C VAL A 134 -7.79 -1.93 -12.71
N GLY A 135 -7.07 -2.07 -13.83
CA GLY A 135 -6.13 -1.06 -14.32
C GLY A 135 -6.80 0.25 -14.73
N HIS A 136 -5.98 1.25 -15.05
CA HIS A 136 -6.42 2.52 -15.63
C HIS A 136 -5.23 3.22 -16.29
N ALA A 137 -5.48 3.99 -17.36
CA ALA A 137 -4.41 4.69 -18.09
C ALA A 137 -3.55 5.61 -17.20
N SER A 138 -4.12 6.23 -16.17
CA SER A 138 -3.37 7.04 -15.20
C SER A 138 -2.44 6.20 -14.32
N LEU A 139 -2.83 4.97 -13.97
CA LEU A 139 -2.00 4.04 -13.21
C LEU A 139 -0.90 3.45 -14.09
N ASP A 140 -1.20 3.13 -15.35
CA ASP A 140 -0.19 2.70 -16.31
C ASP A 140 0.84 3.83 -16.56
N ARG A 141 0.37 5.08 -16.65
CA ARG A 141 1.24 6.26 -16.74
C ARG A 141 2.11 6.45 -15.50
N LEU A 142 1.55 6.27 -14.30
CA LEU A 142 2.31 6.29 -13.05
C LEU A 142 3.44 5.25 -13.10
N CYS A 143 3.13 3.99 -13.41
CA CYS A 143 4.13 2.92 -13.47
C CYS A 143 5.18 3.19 -14.55
N GLN A 144 4.78 3.73 -15.70
CA GLN A 144 5.70 4.12 -16.77
C GLN A 144 6.68 5.21 -16.31
N VAL A 145 6.19 6.24 -15.61
CA VAL A 145 7.03 7.32 -15.09
C VAL A 145 8.02 6.78 -14.07
N THR A 146 7.58 5.98 -13.10
CA THR A 146 8.49 5.46 -12.08
C THR A 146 9.51 4.47 -12.66
N MET A 147 9.09 3.62 -13.59
CA MET A 147 9.97 2.65 -14.25
C MET A 147 11.07 3.35 -15.07
N ALA A 148 10.79 4.52 -15.66
CA ALA A 148 11.80 5.31 -16.36
C ALA A 148 12.94 5.79 -15.43
N HIS A 149 12.72 5.75 -14.11
CA HIS A 149 13.72 6.03 -13.08
C HIS A 149 14.17 4.77 -12.33
N GLY A 150 13.86 3.57 -12.84
CA GLY A 150 14.21 2.31 -12.20
C GLY A 150 13.45 2.02 -10.91
N LEU A 151 12.24 2.58 -10.76
CA LEU A 151 11.39 2.36 -9.58
C LEU A 151 10.11 1.60 -9.92
N HIS A 152 9.81 0.63 -9.07
CA HIS A 152 8.73 -0.32 -9.25
C HIS A 152 7.49 0.12 -8.49
N SER A 153 6.35 0.04 -9.17
CA SER A 153 5.09 0.59 -8.69
C SER A 153 3.92 -0.34 -8.96
N LYS A 154 2.94 -0.29 -8.05
CA LYS A 154 1.62 -0.89 -8.28
C LYS A 154 0.51 0.00 -7.78
N LEU A 155 -0.69 -0.19 -8.31
CA LEU A 155 -1.90 0.39 -7.76
C LEU A 155 -2.17 -0.16 -6.35
N THR A 156 -2.83 0.63 -5.50
CA THR A 156 -3.24 0.22 -4.15
C THR A 156 -4.76 0.39 -3.95
N GLY A 157 -5.38 -0.63 -3.36
CA GLY A 157 -6.84 -0.73 -3.24
C GLY A 157 -7.51 -1.15 -4.55
N ALA A 158 -8.75 -0.68 -4.78
CA ALA A 158 -9.60 -1.23 -5.86
C ALA A 158 -9.16 -0.98 -7.33
N GLY A 159 -8.14 -0.16 -7.60
CA GLY A 159 -7.76 0.25 -8.96
C GLY A 159 -8.70 1.26 -9.63
N GLY A 160 -8.67 1.35 -10.97
CA GLY A 160 -9.50 2.22 -11.78
C GLY A 160 -9.18 3.72 -11.68
N GLY A 161 -7.96 4.06 -11.26
CA GLY A 161 -7.58 5.41 -10.81
C GLY A 161 -7.14 5.37 -9.35
N GLY A 162 -7.56 6.34 -8.54
CA GLY A 162 -7.19 6.39 -7.13
C GLY A 162 -5.67 6.49 -6.93
N CYS A 163 -5.10 5.63 -6.08
CA CYS A 163 -3.69 5.74 -5.69
C CYS A 163 -2.82 4.56 -6.17
N GLY A 164 -1.54 4.83 -6.34
CA GLY A 164 -0.47 3.83 -6.46
C GLY A 164 0.59 3.99 -5.37
N ILE A 165 1.37 2.95 -5.19
CA ILE A 165 2.55 2.90 -4.33
C ILE A 165 3.78 2.63 -5.19
N THR A 166 4.91 3.24 -4.83
CA THR A 166 6.23 3.01 -5.44
C THR A 166 7.21 2.68 -4.34
N LEU A 167 7.94 1.57 -4.45
CA LEU A 167 8.94 1.19 -3.46
C LEU A 167 10.19 2.06 -3.62
N LEU A 168 10.74 2.55 -2.51
CA LEU A 168 12.01 3.27 -2.49
C LEU A 168 13.07 2.40 -1.82
N ARG A 169 14.09 1.99 -2.59
CA ARG A 169 15.23 1.24 -2.08
C ARG A 169 16.11 2.11 -1.18
N PRO A 170 16.86 1.54 -0.22
CA PRO A 170 17.66 2.33 0.72
C PRO A 170 18.85 3.06 0.09
N ASP A 171 19.30 2.62 -1.09
CA ASP A 171 20.40 3.19 -1.88
C ASP A 171 19.99 4.38 -2.76
N LEU A 172 18.69 4.73 -2.80
CA LEU A 172 18.21 5.87 -3.56
C LEU A 172 18.65 7.20 -2.96
N GLU A 173 19.24 8.05 -3.79
CA GLU A 173 19.65 9.38 -3.40
C GLU A 173 18.48 10.37 -3.46
N ARG A 174 18.50 11.37 -2.57
CA ARG A 174 17.43 12.38 -2.48
C ARG A 174 17.12 13.08 -3.82
N PRO A 175 18.11 13.47 -4.65
CA PRO A 175 17.84 14.07 -5.95
C PRO A 175 17.05 13.15 -6.90
N GLU A 176 17.24 11.83 -6.82
CA GLU A 176 16.51 10.86 -7.63
C GLU A 176 15.04 10.78 -7.22
N VAL A 177 14.79 10.73 -5.90
CA VAL A 177 13.43 10.76 -5.35
C VAL A 177 12.69 12.04 -5.73
N GLU A 178 13.33 13.21 -5.62
CA GLU A 178 12.73 14.48 -6.01
C GLU A 178 12.47 14.58 -7.52
N ALA A 179 13.36 14.05 -8.36
CA ALA A 179 13.14 14.01 -9.80
C ALA A 179 11.88 13.21 -10.16
N VAL A 180 11.68 12.05 -9.53
CA VAL A 180 10.50 11.21 -9.73
C VAL A 180 9.23 11.91 -9.24
N LYS A 181 9.26 12.52 -8.05
CA LYS A 181 8.13 13.30 -7.52
C LYS A 181 7.74 14.43 -8.48
N GLN A 182 8.72 15.18 -9.00
CA GLN A 182 8.47 16.25 -9.96
C GLN A 182 7.86 15.72 -11.27
N ALA A 183 8.33 14.58 -11.78
CA ALA A 183 7.79 13.95 -12.98
C ALA A 183 6.32 13.50 -12.79
N LEU A 184 6.00 12.94 -11.62
CA LEU A 184 4.64 12.54 -11.25
C LEU A 184 3.72 13.75 -11.07
N THR A 185 4.17 14.81 -10.39
CA THR A 185 3.41 16.05 -10.24
C THR A 185 3.17 16.75 -11.59
N SER A 186 4.12 16.65 -12.52
CA SER A 186 3.95 17.16 -13.89
C SER A 186 2.87 16.40 -14.69
N CYS A 187 2.52 15.18 -14.28
CA CYS A 187 1.35 14.45 -14.80
C CYS A 187 0.03 14.86 -14.12
N GLY A 188 0.05 15.84 -13.21
CA GLY A 188 -1.11 16.29 -12.45
C GLY A 188 -1.45 15.43 -11.23
N PHE A 189 -0.54 14.57 -10.78
CA PHE A 189 -0.74 13.70 -9.61
C PHE A 189 -0.29 14.38 -8.33
N ASP A 190 -0.93 14.04 -7.21
CA ASP A 190 -0.43 14.38 -5.88
C ASP A 190 0.53 13.26 -5.43
N CYS A 191 1.68 13.61 -4.85
CA CYS A 191 2.71 12.64 -4.47
C CYS A 191 3.29 12.96 -3.09
N TRP A 192 3.38 11.93 -2.24
CA TRP A 192 3.93 12.02 -0.89
C TRP A 192 4.98 10.93 -0.68
N GLU A 193 6.14 11.32 -0.14
CA GLU A 193 7.10 10.37 0.41
C GLU A 193 6.65 9.98 1.83
N THR A 194 6.53 8.68 2.09
CA THR A 194 6.06 8.15 3.38
C THR A 194 6.65 6.76 3.64
N SER A 195 6.20 6.09 4.69
CA SER A 195 6.62 4.73 5.02
C SER A 195 5.42 3.82 5.28
N ILE A 196 5.53 2.56 4.86
CA ILE A 196 4.59 1.49 5.21
C ILE A 196 5.14 0.72 6.42
N GLY A 197 4.26 0.16 7.24
CA GLY A 197 4.64 -0.57 8.46
C GLY A 197 4.90 0.34 9.66
N ALA A 198 4.36 1.56 9.61
CA ALA A 198 4.46 2.52 10.70
C ALA A 198 3.70 2.03 11.96
N PRO A 199 4.09 2.52 13.16
CA PRO A 199 3.35 2.24 14.39
C PRO A 199 1.85 2.56 14.25
N GLY A 200 1.01 1.76 14.90
CA GLY A 200 -0.42 2.01 14.97
C GLY A 200 -0.78 3.15 15.93
N VAL A 201 -1.93 3.02 16.59
CA VAL A 201 -2.43 4.01 17.56
C VAL A 201 -1.35 4.34 18.60
N SER A 202 -1.01 5.62 18.67
CA SER A 202 0.04 6.17 19.53
C SER A 202 -0.45 7.42 20.24
N VAL A 203 0.05 7.66 21.45
CA VAL A 203 -0.24 8.89 22.22
C VAL A 203 0.98 9.80 22.11
N HIS A 204 0.77 11.05 21.67
CA HIS A 204 1.81 12.04 21.49
C HIS A 204 1.69 13.14 22.55
N ALA A 205 2.83 13.57 23.08
CA ALA A 205 2.88 14.84 23.81
C ALA A 205 2.71 15.99 22.80
N ALA A 206 2.08 17.09 23.20
CA ALA A 206 1.94 18.25 22.31
C ALA A 206 3.31 18.72 21.77
N THR A 207 4.36 18.61 22.60
CA THR A 207 5.76 18.94 22.28
C THR A 207 6.44 17.98 21.32
N SER A 208 5.84 16.85 20.95
CA SER A 208 6.37 15.92 19.92
C SER A 208 5.64 16.01 18.58
N LEU A 209 4.62 16.87 18.45
CA LEU A 209 3.92 17.09 17.18
C LEU A 209 4.70 17.99 16.24
N ASP A 210 4.60 17.79 14.93
CA ASP A 210 5.19 18.69 13.95
C ASP A 210 4.44 20.03 13.90
N ALA A 211 5.14 21.11 13.52
CA ALA A 211 4.57 22.47 13.48
C ALA A 211 3.26 22.57 12.66
N PRO A 212 3.14 21.94 11.47
CA PRO A 212 1.89 21.97 10.70
C PRO A 212 0.73 21.30 11.45
N VAL A 213 1.00 20.20 12.17
CA VAL A 213 -0.03 19.47 12.94
C VAL A 213 -0.47 20.28 14.15
N ARG A 214 0.48 20.87 14.90
CA ARG A 214 0.18 21.75 16.04
C ARG A 214 -0.70 22.91 15.61
N GLN A 215 -0.29 23.61 14.55
CA GLN A 215 -1.02 24.79 14.06
C GLN A 215 -2.46 24.44 13.63
N ALA A 216 -2.67 23.29 13.01
CA ALA A 216 -4.00 22.84 12.61
C ALA A 216 -4.89 22.45 13.82
N LEU A 217 -4.28 21.92 14.90
CA LEU A 217 -5.00 21.54 16.11
C LEU A 217 -5.29 22.71 17.04
N ASP A 218 -4.40 23.71 17.12
CA ASP A 218 -4.60 24.93 17.90
C ASP A 218 -5.73 25.80 17.33
N GLY A 219 -6.11 25.57 16.07
CA GLY A 219 -7.24 26.22 15.40
C GLY A 219 -8.61 25.54 15.59
N LEU A 220 -8.69 24.45 16.34
CA LEU A 220 -9.93 23.72 16.69
C LEU A 220 -10.47 24.16 18.06
#